data_AF-A0A4Y3G609-F1
#
_entry.id   AF-A0A4Y3G609-F1
#
_cell.length_a   1.000
_cell.length_b   1.000
_cell.length_c   1.000
_cell.angle_alpha   90.00
_cell.angle_beta   90.00
_cell.angle_gamma   90.00
#
_symmetry.space_group_name_H-M   'P 1'
#
loop_
_entity.id
_entity.type
_entity.pdbx_description
1 polymer ?
#
loop_
_entity_poly.entity_id
_entity_poly.type
_entity_poly.pdbx_seq_one_letter_code
_entity_poly.pdbx_strand_id
1 'polypeptide(L)' 'MSSKKDKLLTSAASLYGQARNEAETGDVSAAGTLILRALECERRAGEVGPQVMQLIKPRS' A
#
# COMPACT_ATOMS: atom_id res chain seq x y z
N MET A 1 -3.78 13.60 -15.62
CA MET A 1 -2.54 12.92 -15.16
C MET A 1 -2.84 12.29 -13.80
N SER A 2 -2.96 10.96 -13.71
CA SER A 2 -3.23 10.27 -12.43
C SER A 2 -1.99 10.37 -11.53
N SER A 3 -2.18 10.78 -10.26
CA SER A 3 -1.07 11.01 -9.34
C SER A 3 -0.38 9.69 -8.97
N LYS A 4 0.89 9.75 -8.55
CA LYS A 4 1.62 8.56 -8.07
C LYS A 4 0.88 7.88 -6.91
N LYS A 5 0.20 8.65 -6.06
CA LYS A 5 -0.68 8.18 -5.00
C LYS A 5 -1.86 7.39 -5.58
N ASP A 6 -2.58 7.94 -6.56
CA ASP A 6 -3.75 7.27 -7.16
C ASP A 6 -3.38 5.94 -7.82
N LYS A 7 -2.20 5.87 -8.45
CA LYS A 7 -1.67 4.63 -9.03
C LYS A 7 -1.44 3.58 -7.96
N LEU A 8 -0.81 3.95 -6.84
CA LEU A 8 -0.56 3.03 -5.71
C LEU A 8 -1.87 2.54 -5.09
N LEU A 9 -2.86 3.42 -4.91
CA LEU A 9 -4.17 3.05 -4.38
C LEU A 9 -4.94 2.13 -5.34
N THR A 10 -4.85 2.37 -6.65
CA THR A 10 -5.46 1.50 -7.66
C THR A 10 -4.81 0.11 -7.66
N SER A 11 -3.48 0.05 -7.54
CA SER A 11 -2.76 -1.23 -7.41
C SER A 11 -3.14 -1.98 -6.14
N ALA A 12 -3.27 -1.29 -5.00
CA ALA A 12 -3.73 -1.89 -3.75
C ALA A 12 -5.13 -2.49 -3.89
N ALA A 13 -6.08 -1.76 -4.48
CA ALA A 13 -7.44 -2.24 -4.71
C ALA A 13 -7.46 -3.50 -5.59
N SER A 14 -6.64 -3.56 -6.66
CA SER A 14 -6.52 -4.74 -7.51
C SER A 14 -5.96 -5.96 -6.75
N LEU A 15 -4.94 -5.75 -5.90
CA LEU A 15 -4.35 -6.81 -5.09
C LEU A 15 -5.33 -7.36 -4.06
N TYR A 16 -6.16 -6.52 -3.43
CA TYR A 16 -7.22 -6.98 -2.55
C TYR A 16 -8.30 -7.79 -3.28
N GLY A 17 -8.66 -7.40 -4.50
CA GLY A 17 -9.57 -8.19 -5.35
C GLY A 17 -9.01 -9.59 -5.64
N GLN A 18 -7.73 -9.67 -6.01
CA GLN A 18 -7.05 -10.96 -6.22
C GLN A 18 -6.97 -11.77 -4.92
N ALA A 19 -6.63 -11.14 -3.79
CA ALA A 19 -6.56 -11.82 -2.50
C ALA A 19 -7.89 -12.43 -2.09
N ARG A 20 -9.00 -11.72 -2.36
CA ARG A 20 -10.35 -12.25 -2.14
C ARG A 20 -10.59 -13.50 -2.98
N ASN A 21 -10.27 -13.45 -4.28
CA ASN A 21 -10.45 -14.61 -5.16
C ASN A 21 -9.63 -15.83 -4.66
N GLU A 22 -8.35 -15.64 -4.32
CA GLU A 22 -7.51 -16.73 -3.80
C GLU A 22 -8.08 -17.30 -2.49
N ALA A 23 -8.53 -16.44 -1.58
CA ALA A 23 -9.16 -16.87 -0.32
C ALA A 23 -10.46 -17.64 -0.56
N GLU A 24 -11.29 -17.21 -1.52
CA GLU A 24 -12.52 -17.90 -1.92
C GLU A 24 -12.23 -19.27 -2.54
N THR A 25 -11.10 -19.44 -3.23
CA THR A 25 -10.64 -20.74 -3.74
C THR A 25 -9.96 -21.62 -2.69
N GLY A 26 -9.75 -21.10 -1.47
CA GLY A 26 -9.13 -21.81 -0.36
C GLY A 26 -7.61 -21.66 -0.27
N ASP A 27 -6.97 -20.93 -1.18
CA ASP A 27 -5.54 -20.61 -1.09
C ASP A 27 -5.31 -19.38 -0.20
N VAL A 28 -5.39 -19.61 1.11
CA VAL A 28 -5.19 -18.59 2.14
C VAL A 28 -3.74 -18.05 2.12
N SER A 29 -2.77 -18.86 1.68
CA SER A 29 -1.36 -18.45 1.65
C SER A 29 -1.10 -17.44 0.53
N ALA A 30 -1.62 -17.70 -0.66
CA ALA A 30 -1.59 -16.77 -1.79
C ALA A 30 -2.35 -15.48 -1.45
N ALA A 31 -3.54 -15.60 -0.86
CA ALA A 31 -4.32 -14.46 -0.39
C ALA A 31 -3.55 -13.58 0.60
N GLY A 32 -2.88 -14.19 1.59
CA GLY A 32 -2.05 -13.49 2.56
C GLY A 32 -0.90 -12.72 1.90
N THR A 33 -0.22 -13.34 0.93
CA THR A 33 0.86 -12.69 0.18
C THR A 33 0.35 -11.47 -0.61
N LEU A 34 -0.82 -11.57 -1.21
CA LEU A 34 -1.45 -10.48 -1.96
C LEU A 34 -1.87 -9.32 -1.03
N ILE A 35 -2.41 -9.63 0.15
CA ILE A 35 -2.75 -8.62 1.18
C ILE A 35 -1.50 -7.84 1.61
N LEU A 36 -0.39 -8.53 1.90
CA LEU A 36 0.85 -7.85 2.30
C LEU A 36 1.36 -6.89 1.22
N ARG A 37 1.28 -7.29 -0.06
CA ARG A 37 1.63 -6.41 -1.19
C ARG A 37 0.69 -5.21 -1.31
N ALA A 38 -0.61 -5.40 -1.08
CA ALA A 38 -1.59 -4.32 -1.10
C ALA A 38 -1.31 -3.27 0.00
N LEU A 39 -1.04 -3.74 1.22
CA LEU A 39 -0.65 -2.90 2.36
C LEU A 39 0.64 -2.11 2.07
N GLU A 40 1.61 -2.70 1.38
CA GLU A 40 2.81 -1.98 0.95
C GLU A 40 2.49 -0.82 -0.01
N CYS A 41 1.58 -1.05 -0.96
CA CYS A 41 1.10 0.01 -1.85
C CYS A 41 0.42 1.15 -1.07
N GLU A 42 -0.43 0.83 -0.08
CA GLU A 42 -1.09 1.83 0.78
C GLU A 42 -0.08 2.61 1.63
N ARG A 43 0.89 1.92 2.24
CA ARG A 43 1.99 2.54 2.99
C ARG A 43 2.75 3.54 2.12
N ARG A 44 3.14 3.12 0.92
CA ARG A 44 3.84 3.98 -0.04
C ARG A 44 2.98 5.13 -0.53
N ALA A 45 1.66 4.94 -0.65
CA ALA A 45 0.72 6.00 -1.02
C ALA A 45 0.62 7.07 0.08
N GLY A 46 0.72 6.67 1.35
CA GLY A 46 0.82 7.56 2.51
C GLY A 46 2.13 8.36 2.54
N GLU A 47 3.24 7.76 2.10
CA GLU A 47 4.54 8.42 1.98
C GLU A 47 4.62 9.46 0.85
N VAL A 48 3.69 9.45 -0.12
CA VAL A 48 3.62 10.49 -1.18
C VAL A 48 2.95 11.79 -0.68
N GLY A 49 2.63 11.88 0.61
CA GLY A 49 2.17 13.12 1.26
C GLY A 49 3.31 14.13 1.50
N PRO A 50 3.00 15.37 1.95
CA PRO A 50 4.02 16.32 2.36
C PRO A 50 4.89 15.68 3.43
N GLN A 51 6.16 15.41 3.10
CA GLN A 51 7.12 14.92 4.06
C GLN A 51 7.33 16.05 5.06
N VAL A 52 6.72 15.94 6.25
CA VAL A 52 6.96 16.88 7.35
C VAL A 52 8.42 16.69 7.72
N MET A 53 9.29 17.54 7.15
CA MET A 53 10.69 17.64 7.52
C MET A 53 10.72 17.89 9.03
N GLN A 54 10.98 16.83 9.80
CA GLN A 54 11.33 16.91 11.19
C GLN A 54 12.70 17.62 11.19
N LEU A 55 12.70 18.96 11.17
CA LEU A 55 13.88 19.75 11.50
C LEU A 55 14.25 19.31 12.92
N ILE A 56 15.23 18.43 13.04
CA ILE A 56 15.85 18.12 14.31
C ILE A 56 16.40 19.46 14.81
N LYS A 57 15.77 20.00 15.87
CA LYS A 57 16.26 21.21 16.52
C LYS A 57 17.62 20.88 17.15
N PRO A 58 18.74 21.50 16.72
CA PRO A 58 20.01 21.28 17.37
C PRO A 58 19.92 21.78 18.82
N ARG A 59 20.42 20.97 19.75
CA ARG A 59 20.53 21.37 21.16
C ARG A 59 21.73 22.30 21.28
N SER A 60 21.48 23.61 21.33
CA SER A 60 22.41 24.59 21.89
C SER A 60 22.38 24.51 23.41
#